data_AF-A0A914UA28-F1
#
_entry.id   AF-A0A914UA28-F1
#
_cell.length_a   1.000
_cell.length_b   1.000
_cell.length_c   1.000
_cell.angle_alpha   90.00
_cell.angle_beta   90.00
_cell.angle_gamma   90.00
#
_symmetry.space_group_name_H-M   'P 1'
#
loop_
_entity.id
_entity.type
_entity.pdbx_description
1 polymer ?
#
loop_
_entity_poly.entity_id
_entity_poly.type
_entity_poly.pdbx_seq_one_letter_code
_entity_poly.pdbx_strand_id
1 'polypeptide(L)'
;KFFSNVKTKTLYSVDDDPDAQANVISSIDILSTMRTTTRVIISAAAILPDGSCVSTAGTLSMCLAAKRHSVPVLVCASFYKLTPMFIPHLDEFNVHSSPVEILPASDALKFSNVFIANPLFDRIPSNLVTLFITPSAVVSPSHVYRLIAECYHPEDFRALHR
;
A
#
# COMPACT_ATOMS: atom_id res chain seq x y z
N LYS A 1 7.56 -15.34 20.90
CA LYS A 1 8.19 -14.23 21.67
C LYS A 1 9.27 -13.44 20.89
N PHE A 2 9.70 -13.85 19.68
CA PHE A 2 10.82 -13.20 18.97
C PHE A 2 10.46 -11.97 18.11
N PHE A 3 9.17 -11.68 17.85
CA PHE A 3 8.75 -10.60 16.94
C PHE A 3 8.13 -9.38 17.64
N SER A 4 8.33 -9.20 18.95
CA SER A 4 7.61 -8.16 19.72
C SER A 4 8.05 -6.72 19.43
N ASN A 5 9.17 -6.51 18.73
CA ASN A 5 9.78 -5.19 18.51
C ASN A 5 9.78 -4.70 17.06
N VAL A 6 9.17 -5.45 16.13
CA VAL A 6 8.97 -4.92 14.77
C VAL A 6 7.87 -3.86 14.89
N LYS A 7 8.13 -2.62 14.45
CA LYS A 7 7.08 -1.62 14.26
C LYS A 7 6.10 -2.12 13.19
N THR A 8 5.17 -2.98 13.59
CA THR A 8 4.09 -3.45 12.72
C THR A 8 3.20 -2.25 12.45
N LYS A 9 2.99 -1.93 11.18
CA LYS A 9 2.03 -0.91 10.79
C LYS A 9 0.67 -1.31 11.32
N THR A 10 0.14 -0.48 12.21
CA THR A 10 -1.08 -0.76 12.97
C THR A 10 -2.27 -0.69 12.05
N LEU A 11 -3.02 -1.79 11.94
CA LEU A 11 -4.29 -1.81 11.23
C LEU A 11 -5.38 -1.39 12.20
N TYR A 12 -6.30 -0.57 11.72
CA TYR A 12 -7.43 -0.09 12.50
C TYR A 12 -8.72 -0.61 11.89
N SER A 13 -9.59 -1.21 12.72
CA SER A 13 -11.01 -1.31 12.38
C SER A 13 -11.76 -0.20 13.08
N VAL A 14 -12.62 0.47 12.33
CA VAL A 14 -13.50 1.54 12.81
C VAL A 14 -14.92 1.07 12.58
N ASP A 15 -15.73 1.08 13.64
CA ASP A 15 -17.15 0.79 13.55
C ASP A 15 -17.92 2.04 13.06
N ASP A 16 -19.16 1.87 12.60
CA ASP A 16 -19.94 2.96 12.00
C ASP A 16 -20.36 4.07 13.01
N ASP A 17 -20.11 3.88 14.31
CA ASP A 17 -20.42 4.86 15.35
C ASP A 17 -19.32 5.94 15.40
N PRO A 18 -19.63 7.24 15.24
CA PRO A 18 -18.63 8.31 15.24
C PRO A 18 -17.81 8.41 16.55
N ASP A 19 -18.33 7.88 17.65
CA ASP A 19 -17.63 7.79 18.94
C ASP A 19 -16.91 6.44 19.16
N ALA A 20 -16.98 5.50 18.21
CA ALA A 20 -16.32 4.22 18.32
C ALA A 20 -14.80 4.37 18.32
N GLN A 21 -14.17 3.77 19.32
CA GLN A 21 -12.72 3.71 19.41
C GLN A 21 -12.16 2.77 18.33
N ALA A 22 -11.12 3.21 17.64
CA ALA A 22 -10.45 2.40 16.64
C ALA A 22 -9.74 1.20 17.30
N ASN A 23 -10.09 -0.01 16.88
CA ASN A 23 -9.47 -1.23 17.39
C ASN A 23 -8.20 -1.54 16.61
N VAL A 24 -7.13 -1.87 17.33
CA VAL A 24 -5.85 -2.26 16.75
C VAL A 24 -5.86 -3.74 16.39
N ILE A 25 -5.55 -4.06 15.13
CA ILE A 25 -5.50 -5.42 14.61
C ILE A 25 -4.06 -5.80 14.24
N SER A 26 -3.67 -7.02 14.58
CA SER A 26 -2.40 -7.62 14.17
C SER A 26 -2.44 -8.03 12.70
N SER A 27 -1.29 -7.95 12.01
CA SER A 27 -1.19 -8.34 10.60
C SER A 27 -1.51 -9.83 10.34
N ILE A 28 -1.46 -10.67 11.36
CA ILE A 28 -1.79 -12.11 11.27
C ILE A 28 -3.31 -12.32 11.21
N ASP A 29 -4.08 -11.44 11.86
CA ASP A 29 -5.52 -11.59 12.02
C ASP A 29 -6.32 -10.94 10.88
N ILE A 30 -5.64 -10.32 9.92
CA ILE A 30 -6.25 -9.65 8.76
C ILE A 30 -7.28 -10.56 8.09
N LEU A 31 -6.91 -11.81 7.81
CA LEU A 31 -7.77 -12.73 7.07
C LEU A 31 -9.05 -13.09 7.85
N SER A 32 -8.97 -13.23 9.17
CA SER A 32 -10.16 -13.46 10.00
C SER A 32 -11.05 -12.23 10.07
N THR A 33 -10.46 -11.04 10.23
CA THR A 33 -11.20 -9.79 10.37
C THR A 33 -11.88 -9.36 9.07
N MET A 34 -11.35 -9.77 7.91
CA MET A 34 -11.98 -9.50 6.61
C MET A 34 -13.39 -10.09 6.47
N ARG A 35 -13.81 -11.04 7.32
CA ARG A 35 -15.17 -11.59 7.33
C ARG A 35 -16.22 -10.59 7.84
N THR A 36 -15.83 -9.72 8.76
CA THR A 36 -16.71 -8.71 9.36
C THR A 36 -16.51 -7.33 8.75
N THR A 37 -15.43 -7.14 7.98
CA THR A 37 -15.09 -5.86 7.36
C THR A 37 -15.99 -5.56 6.16
N THR A 38 -16.59 -4.38 6.14
CA THR A 38 -17.47 -3.95 5.04
C THR A 38 -16.69 -3.26 3.91
N ARG A 39 -15.65 -2.51 4.25
CA ARG A 39 -14.82 -1.73 3.32
C ARG A 39 -13.39 -1.63 3.84
N VAL A 40 -12.42 -1.59 2.93
CA VAL A 40 -11.02 -1.37 3.27
C VAL A 40 -10.60 -0.02 2.73
N ILE A 41 -10.06 0.85 3.59
CA ILE A 41 -9.54 2.15 3.20
C ILE A 41 -8.03 2.15 3.39
N ILE A 42 -7.29 2.49 2.34
CA ILE A 42 -5.84 2.57 2.36
C ILE A 42 -5.37 3.91 1.83
N SER A 43 -4.17 4.31 2.26
CA SER A 43 -3.47 5.43 1.64
C SER A 43 -2.50 4.92 0.57
N ALA A 44 -2.35 5.68 -0.51
CA ALA A 44 -1.26 5.46 -1.45
C ALA A 44 -0.13 6.46 -1.15
N ALA A 45 1.12 6.01 -1.34
CA ALA A 45 2.28 6.88 -1.45
C ALA A 45 2.37 7.47 -2.87
N ALA A 46 2.12 6.63 -3.90
CA ALA A 46 2.05 7.04 -5.29
C ALA A 46 0.98 6.24 -6.04
N ILE A 47 0.39 6.83 -7.06
CA ILE A 47 -0.52 6.16 -8.00
C ILE A 47 0.13 6.17 -9.37
N LEU A 48 0.15 5.01 -10.02
CA LEU A 48 0.81 4.79 -11.30
C LEU A 48 -0.20 4.90 -12.46
N PRO A 49 0.26 5.16 -13.70
CA PRO A 49 -0.61 5.35 -14.85
C PRO A 49 -1.43 4.12 -15.25
N ASP A 50 -0.97 2.92 -14.87
CA ASP A 50 -1.67 1.65 -15.07
C ASP A 50 -2.84 1.43 -14.08
N GLY A 51 -3.09 2.40 -13.20
CA GLY A 51 -4.06 2.31 -12.12
C GLY A 51 -3.60 1.43 -10.96
N SER A 52 -2.36 0.95 -10.97
CA SER A 52 -1.75 0.36 -9.79
C SER A 52 -1.35 1.45 -8.81
N CYS A 53 -1.22 1.10 -7.53
CA CYS A 53 -0.78 2.06 -6.52
C CYS A 53 0.33 1.48 -5.68
N VAL A 54 1.15 2.38 -5.17
CA VAL A 54 2.20 2.10 -4.23
C VAL A 54 1.68 2.44 -2.85
N SER A 55 1.71 1.48 -1.94
CA SER A 55 1.34 1.70 -0.54
C SER A 55 2.41 1.14 0.38
N THR A 56 2.21 1.33 1.68
CA THR A 56 3.05 0.78 2.72
C THR A 56 3.16 -0.75 2.64
N ALA A 57 4.35 -1.29 2.90
CA ALA A 57 4.55 -2.73 3.01
C ALA A 57 3.55 -3.38 3.99
N GLY A 58 3.01 -4.54 3.61
CA GLY A 58 1.93 -5.26 4.30
C GLY A 58 0.53 -4.96 3.76
N THR A 59 0.37 -3.94 2.91
CA THR A 59 -0.96 -3.58 2.36
C THR A 59 -1.39 -4.56 1.27
N LEU A 60 -0.44 -5.16 0.54
CA LEU A 60 -0.77 -6.12 -0.52
C LEU A 60 -1.49 -7.37 0.02
N SER A 61 -1.05 -7.92 1.15
CA SER A 61 -1.70 -9.07 1.79
C SER A 61 -3.12 -8.74 2.24
N MET A 62 -3.33 -7.51 2.74
CA MET A 62 -4.65 -7.00 3.10
C MET A 62 -5.57 -6.89 1.87
N CYS A 63 -5.09 -6.32 0.77
CA CYS A 63 -5.85 -6.22 -0.48
C CYS A 63 -6.19 -7.60 -1.08
N LEU A 64 -5.27 -8.57 -0.99
CA LEU A 64 -5.52 -9.95 -1.42
C LEU A 64 -6.59 -10.63 -0.56
N ALA A 65 -6.55 -10.43 0.76
CA ALA A 65 -7.57 -10.93 1.68
C ALA A 65 -8.94 -10.28 1.40
N ALA A 66 -8.97 -8.96 1.19
CA ALA A 66 -10.18 -8.23 0.82
C ALA A 66 -10.79 -8.77 -0.48
N LYS A 67 -9.97 -8.99 -1.52
CA LYS A 67 -10.43 -9.59 -2.78
C LYS A 67 -11.04 -10.98 -2.59
N ARG A 68 -10.44 -11.81 -1.75
CA ARG A 68 -10.98 -13.15 -1.43
C ARG A 68 -12.36 -13.07 -0.76
N HIS A 69 -12.59 -12.06 0.06
CA HIS A 69 -13.85 -11.81 0.75
C HIS A 69 -14.80 -10.88 -0.01
N SER A 70 -14.47 -10.50 -1.25
CA SER A 70 -15.24 -9.55 -2.07
C SER A 70 -15.49 -8.19 -1.37
N VAL A 71 -14.57 -7.78 -0.51
CA VAL A 71 -14.61 -6.49 0.19
C VAL A 71 -13.97 -5.43 -0.71
N PRO A 72 -14.64 -4.29 -0.96
CA PRO A 72 -14.10 -3.23 -1.79
C PRO A 72 -12.92 -2.52 -1.11
N VAL A 73 -11.88 -2.23 -1.90
CA VAL A 73 -10.68 -1.50 -1.46
C VAL A 73 -10.71 -0.10 -2.05
N LEU A 74 -10.74 0.89 -1.16
CA LEU A 74 -10.76 2.31 -1.46
C LEU A 74 -9.38 2.89 -1.18
N VAL A 75 -8.80 3.58 -2.17
CA VAL A 75 -7.49 4.22 -2.05
C VAL A 75 -7.65 5.72 -1.95
N CYS A 76 -7.29 6.30 -0.82
CA CYS A 76 -7.31 7.73 -0.60
C CYS A 76 -5.95 8.34 -0.96
N ALA A 77 -5.92 9.23 -1.95
CA ALA A 77 -4.72 9.94 -2.34
C ALA A 77 -5.06 11.32 -2.92
N SER A 78 -4.13 12.26 -2.79
CA SER A 78 -4.26 13.59 -3.40
C SER A 78 -3.58 13.65 -4.76
N PHE A 79 -3.88 14.67 -5.56
CA PHE A 79 -3.41 14.83 -6.94
C PHE A 79 -1.88 14.81 -7.08
N TYR A 80 -1.16 15.35 -6.10
CA TYR A 80 0.31 15.37 -6.11
C TYR A 80 0.95 13.98 -5.99
N LYS A 81 0.18 12.95 -5.65
CA LYS A 81 0.64 11.55 -5.58
C LYS A 81 0.43 10.80 -6.89
N LEU A 82 -0.28 11.39 -7.85
CA LEU A 82 -0.41 10.85 -9.21
C LEU A 82 0.94 10.99 -9.90
N THR A 83 1.52 9.88 -10.33
CA THR A 83 2.84 9.86 -10.95
C THR A 83 2.70 9.47 -12.42
N PRO A 84 3.26 10.26 -13.36
CA PRO A 84 3.19 9.92 -14.78
C PRO A 84 4.21 8.85 -15.20
N MET A 85 5.19 8.54 -14.34
CA MET A 85 6.18 7.51 -14.57
C MET A 85 5.56 6.12 -14.44
N PHE A 86 5.81 5.28 -15.44
CA PHE A 86 5.47 3.86 -15.39
C PHE A 86 6.65 3.06 -14.86
N ILE A 87 6.39 2.16 -13.91
CA ILE A 87 7.40 1.26 -13.33
C ILE A 87 7.12 -0.16 -13.82
N PRO A 88 7.91 -0.70 -14.77
CA PRO A 88 7.66 -2.00 -15.36
C PRO A 88 7.99 -3.17 -14.42
N HIS A 89 9.07 -3.05 -13.65
CA HIS A 89 9.59 -4.15 -12.82
C HIS A 89 9.35 -3.92 -11.34
N LEU A 90 8.93 -4.97 -10.62
CA LEU A 90 8.72 -4.95 -9.17
C LEU A 90 10.04 -4.82 -8.39
N ASP A 91 11.14 -5.35 -8.95
CA ASP A 91 12.45 -5.36 -8.28
C ASP A 91 13.10 -3.97 -8.23
N GLU A 92 12.79 -3.10 -9.20
CA GLU A 92 13.27 -1.71 -9.25
C GLU A 92 12.52 -0.79 -8.28
N PHE A 93 11.37 -1.24 -7.80
CA PHE A 93 10.44 -0.42 -7.01
C PHE A 93 10.77 -0.41 -5.50
N ASN A 94 11.26 -1.53 -4.97
CA ASN A 94 11.32 -1.70 -3.52
C ASN A 94 12.49 -0.95 -2.88
N VAL A 95 12.16 0.13 -2.18
CA VAL A 95 13.09 0.78 -1.24
C VAL A 95 13.18 -0.07 0.02
N HIS A 96 14.41 -0.45 0.37
CA HIS A 96 14.69 -1.21 1.59
C HIS A 96 15.11 -0.27 2.73
N SER A 97 14.54 -0.49 3.91
CA SER A 97 14.99 0.14 5.16
C SER A 97 16.09 -0.69 5.83
N SER A 98 16.64 -0.17 6.93
CA SER A 98 17.64 -0.87 7.72
C SER A 98 17.10 -2.21 8.24
N PRO A 99 17.82 -3.33 8.06
CA PRO A 99 17.40 -4.64 8.55
C PRO A 99 17.41 -4.72 10.09
N VAL A 100 18.08 -3.78 10.77
CA VAL A 100 18.16 -3.69 12.23
C VAL A 100 16.77 -3.49 12.86
N GLU A 101 15.83 -2.88 12.12
CA GLU A 101 14.45 -2.68 12.58
C GLU A 101 13.65 -3.99 12.67
N ILE A 102 14.05 -5.02 11.91
CA ILE A 102 13.43 -6.34 11.93
C ILE A 102 14.15 -7.25 12.92
N LEU A 103 15.48 -7.29 12.82
CA LEU A 103 16.31 -8.13 13.67
C LEU A 103 17.41 -7.28 14.33
N PRO A 104 17.40 -7.16 15.67
CA PRO A 104 18.47 -6.47 16.38
C PRO A 104 19.84 -7.05 16.05
N ALA A 105 20.86 -6.18 15.93
CA ALA A 105 22.21 -6.60 15.55
C ALA A 105 22.80 -7.67 16.48
N SER A 106 22.46 -7.63 17.78
CA SER A 106 22.86 -8.63 18.77
C SER A 106 22.37 -10.04 18.45
N ASP A 107 21.17 -10.15 17.87
CA ASP A 107 20.58 -11.43 17.48
C ASP A 107 21.01 -11.85 16.08
N ALA A 108 21.30 -10.90 15.19
CA ALA A 108 21.83 -11.18 13.87
C ALA A 108 23.16 -11.96 13.92
N LEU A 109 24.02 -11.67 14.91
CA LEU A 109 25.29 -12.39 15.12
C LEU A 109 25.13 -13.89 15.41
N LYS A 110 23.94 -14.34 15.83
CA LYS A 110 23.66 -15.76 16.10
C LYS A 110 23.46 -16.56 14.82
N PHE A 111 23.24 -15.89 13.69
CA PHE A 111 22.97 -16.52 12.41
C PHE A 111 24.16 -16.31 11.47
N SER A 112 24.70 -17.41 10.91
CA SER A 112 25.90 -17.35 10.06
C SER A 112 25.61 -17.01 8.60
N ASN A 113 24.39 -17.27 8.09
CA ASN A 113 24.01 -17.09 6.68
C ASN A 113 22.52 -16.70 6.54
N VAL A 114 22.15 -15.47 6.89
CA VAL A 114 20.77 -14.98 6.75
C VAL A 114 20.75 -13.69 5.95
N PHE A 115 19.90 -13.64 4.92
CA PHE A 115 19.57 -12.43 4.19
C PHE A 115 18.29 -11.83 4.77
N ILE A 116 18.36 -10.59 5.25
CA ILE A 116 17.23 -9.90 5.88
C ILE A 116 16.79 -8.78 4.94
N ALA A 117 15.59 -8.91 4.37
CA ALA A 117 14.98 -7.88 3.55
C ALA A 117 13.96 -7.09 4.38
N ASN A 118 14.00 -5.75 4.30
CA ASN A 118 13.04 -4.86 4.94
C ASN A 118 12.41 -3.91 3.90
N PRO A 119 11.48 -4.39 3.05
CA PRO A 119 10.81 -3.53 2.08
C PRO A 119 9.89 -2.53 2.78
N LEU A 120 9.95 -1.27 2.36
CA LEU A 120 9.11 -0.21 2.93
C LEU A 120 7.72 -0.12 2.30
N PHE A 121 7.63 -0.48 1.02
CA PHE A 121 6.45 -0.31 0.19
C PHE A 121 6.08 -1.60 -0.53
N ASP A 122 4.80 -1.74 -0.83
CA ASP A 122 4.26 -2.76 -1.71
C ASP A 122 3.58 -2.10 -2.91
N ARG A 123 3.68 -2.74 -4.07
CA ARG A 123 2.87 -2.41 -5.23
C ARG A 123 1.56 -3.18 -5.19
N ILE A 124 0.44 -2.47 -5.21
CA ILE A 124 -0.91 -3.00 -5.25
C ILE A 124 -1.40 -2.90 -6.70
N PRO A 125 -1.65 -4.04 -7.37
CA PRO A 125 -2.13 -4.01 -8.74
C PRO A 125 -3.56 -3.46 -8.82
N SER A 126 -3.88 -2.85 -9.96
CA SER A 126 -5.16 -2.17 -10.21
C SER A 126 -6.38 -3.09 -10.04
N ASN A 127 -6.21 -4.39 -10.27
CA ASN A 127 -7.25 -5.41 -10.11
C ASN A 127 -7.63 -5.74 -8.65
N LEU A 128 -6.92 -5.18 -7.67
CA LEU A 128 -7.27 -5.25 -6.25
C LEU A 128 -7.92 -3.96 -5.74
N VAL A 129 -7.80 -2.86 -6.50
CA VAL A 129 -8.34 -1.55 -6.14
C VAL A 129 -9.73 -1.40 -6.73
N THR A 130 -10.68 -0.97 -5.92
CA THR A 130 -12.05 -0.70 -6.39
C THR A 130 -12.16 0.74 -6.89
N LEU A 131 -11.77 1.72 -6.07
CA LEU A 131 -11.88 3.15 -6.40
C LEU A 131 -10.74 3.95 -5.78
N PHE A 132 -10.34 5.01 -6.48
CA PHE A 132 -9.47 6.07 -5.96
C PHE A 132 -10.32 7.26 -5.51
N ILE A 133 -10.10 7.71 -4.29
CA ILE A 133 -10.73 8.89 -3.73
C ILE A 133 -9.70 10.01 -3.74
N THR A 134 -9.98 11.03 -4.55
CA THR A 134 -9.20 12.28 -4.62
C THR A 134 -10.03 13.44 -4.06
N PRO A 135 -9.40 14.57 -3.68
CA PRO A 135 -10.11 15.69 -3.07
C PRO A 135 -11.30 16.23 -3.89
N SER A 136 -11.26 16.11 -5.22
CA SER A 136 -12.30 16.65 -6.10
C SER A 136 -13.11 15.58 -6.83
N ALA A 137 -12.66 14.32 -6.87
CA ALA A 137 -13.31 13.27 -7.65
C ALA A 137 -13.08 11.87 -7.09
N VAL A 138 -14.02 10.98 -7.38
CA VAL A 138 -13.87 9.52 -7.21
C VAL A 138 -13.63 8.91 -8.58
N VAL A 139 -12.52 8.18 -8.72
CA VAL A 139 -11.98 7.75 -10.01
C VAL A 139 -11.78 6.23 -10.00
N SER A 140 -12.23 5.55 -11.05
CA SER A 140 -11.93 4.12 -11.20
C SER A 140 -10.49 3.92 -11.66
N PRO A 141 -9.85 2.77 -11.36
CA PRO A 141 -8.47 2.51 -11.80
C PRO A 141 -8.25 2.70 -13.31
N SER A 142 -9.26 2.38 -14.13
CA SER A 142 -9.21 2.58 -15.60
C SER A 142 -9.16 4.04 -16.05
N HIS A 143 -9.66 4.98 -15.23
CA HIS A 143 -9.68 6.41 -15.56
C HIS A 143 -8.47 7.18 -15.02
N VAL A 144 -7.57 6.53 -14.26
CA VAL A 144 -6.38 7.16 -13.68
C VAL A 144 -5.48 7.77 -14.74
N TYR A 145 -5.29 7.10 -15.89
CA TYR A 145 -4.48 7.63 -16.99
C TYR A 145 -4.99 8.97 -17.50
N ARG A 146 -6.31 9.12 -17.62
CA ARG A 146 -6.94 10.39 -18.03
C ARG A 146 -6.71 11.48 -16.99
N LEU A 147 -6.85 11.15 -15.70
CA LEU A 147 -6.62 12.10 -14.62
C LEU A 147 -5.16 12.61 -14.61
N ILE A 148 -4.20 11.73 -14.88
CA ILE A 148 -2.78 12.11 -15.02
C ILE A 148 -2.59 13.03 -16.23
N ALA A 149 -3.21 12.74 -17.37
CA ALA A 149 -3.14 13.60 -18.56
C ALA A 149 -3.78 14.98 -18.35
N GLU A 150 -4.75 15.11 -17.44
CA GLU A 150 -5.32 16.40 -17.03
C GLU A 150 -4.39 17.18 -16.08
N CYS A 151 -3.51 16.49 -15.34
CA CYS A 151 -2.60 17.10 -14.36
C CYS A 151 -1.21 17.44 -14.92
N TYR A 152 -0.76 16.76 -15.98
CA TYR A 152 0.60 16.86 -16.51
C TYR A 152 0.61 17.12 -18.01
N HIS A 153 1.55 17.94 -18.47
CA HIS A 153 1.73 18.17 -19.89
C HIS A 153 2.48 16.98 -20.53
N PRO A 154 2.15 16.55 -21.76
CA PRO A 154 2.82 15.43 -22.42
C PRO A 154 4.34 15.57 -22.57
N GLU A 155 4.84 16.81 -22.66
CA GLU A 155 6.28 17.09 -22.73
C GLU A 155 7.00 16.80 -21.40
N ASP A 156 6.31 16.94 -20.26
CA ASP A 156 6.89 16.66 -18.94
C ASP A 156 7.19 15.16 -18.78
N PHE A 157 6.43 14.31 -19.46
CA PHE A 157 6.69 12.87 -19.48
C PHE A 157 8.05 12.55 -20.12
N ARG A 158 8.44 13.29 -21.17
CA ARG A 158 9.73 13.08 -21.85
C ARG A 158 10.91 13.49 -20.98
N ALA A 159 10.73 14.52 -20.15
CA ALA A 159 11.77 14.98 -19.24
C ALA A 159 12.09 13.94 -18.14
N LEU A 160 11.09 13.15 -17.72
CA LEU A 160 11.23 12.15 -16.66
C LEU A 160 11.88 10.83 -17.12
N HIS A 161 11.94 10.59 -18.44
CA HIS A 161 12.55 9.39 -19.03
C HIS A 161 14.01 9.59 -19.47
N ARG A 162 14.61 10.75 -19.19
CA ARG A 162 16.05 11.02 -19.41
C ARG A 162 16.83 10.83 -18.12
#